data_AF-A0A840A7G4-F1
#
_entry.id   AF-A0A840A7G4-F1
#
_cell.length_a   1.000
_cell.length_b   1.000
_cell.length_c   1.000
_cell.angle_alpha   90.00
_cell.angle_beta   90.00
_cell.angle_gamma   90.00
#
_symmetry.space_group_name_H-M   'P 1'
#
loop_
_entity.id
_entity.type
_entity.pdbx_description
1 polymer ?
#
loop_
_entity_poly.entity_id
_entity_poly.type
_entity_poly.pdbx_seq_one_letter_code
_entity_poly.pdbx_strand_id
1 'polypeptide(L)'
;MSEIKFSTADHEAGSFLRVLESEARLDPDARLLLQMALQLGPRDRVALGHIIKRAGEICDQEGEDTALAVLDQIEAILKGRKAHA
;
A
#
# COMPACT_ATOMS: atom_id res chain seq x y z
N MET A 1 3.45 -10.27 37.81
CA MET A 1 4.11 -10.00 36.51
C MET A 1 3.52 -10.99 35.53
N SER A 2 2.63 -10.54 34.64
CA SER A 2 2.10 -11.38 33.56
C SER A 2 2.62 -10.83 32.25
N GLU A 3 3.56 -11.55 31.65
CA GLU A 3 4.08 -11.27 30.32
C GLU A 3 3.02 -11.68 29.29
N ILE A 4 2.37 -10.69 28.68
CA ILE A 4 1.55 -10.90 27.49
C ILE A 4 2.50 -11.01 26.31
N LYS A 5 2.71 -12.24 25.83
CA LYS A 5 3.39 -12.51 24.56
C LYS A 5 2.50 -12.02 23.42
N PHE A 6 2.77 -10.82 22.91
CA PHE A 6 2.20 -10.35 21.65
C PHE A 6 2.91 -11.05 20.49
N SER A 7 2.29 -12.12 19.98
CA SER A 7 2.60 -12.63 18.65
C SER A 7 1.87 -11.74 17.64
N THR A 8 2.56 -10.74 17.11
CA THR A 8 2.01 -9.70 16.21
C THR A 8 1.93 -10.11 14.73
N ALA A 9 2.32 -11.33 14.37
CA ALA A 9 2.41 -11.73 12.96
C ALA A 9 1.08 -12.26 12.38
N ASP A 10 0.27 -12.98 13.16
CA ASP A 10 -0.94 -13.64 12.64
C ASP A 10 -2.21 -12.77 12.72
N HIS A 11 -2.26 -11.82 13.65
CA HIS A 11 -3.48 -11.07 13.93
C HIS A 11 -3.82 -10.03 12.84
N GLU A 12 -2.82 -9.47 12.17
CA GLU A 12 -3.04 -8.46 11.11
C GLU A 12 -3.45 -9.11 9.79
N ALA A 13 -2.92 -10.28 9.45
CA ALA A 13 -3.32 -11.02 8.25
C ALA A 13 -4.79 -11.44 8.32
N GLY A 14 -5.26 -11.90 9.50
CA GLY A 14 -6.66 -12.23 9.74
C GLY A 14 -7.59 -11.03 9.67
N SER A 15 -7.15 -9.84 10.11
CA SER A 15 -7.93 -8.60 9.99
C SER A 15 -8.07 -8.14 8.53
N PHE A 16 -7.03 -8.32 7.71
CA PHE A 16 -7.03 -7.90 6.31
C PHE A 16 -7.89 -8.82 5.43
N LEU A 17 -7.81 -10.15 5.64
CA LEU A 17 -8.70 -11.11 4.99
C LEU A 17 -10.18 -10.83 5.30
N ARG A 18 -10.48 -10.29 6.49
CA ARG A 18 -11.85 -9.91 6.88
C ARG A 18 -12.35 -8.66 6.17
N VAL A 19 -11.47 -7.73 5.81
CA VAL A 19 -11.79 -6.61 4.89
C VAL A 19 -12.11 -7.16 3.49
N LEU A 20 -11.39 -8.21 3.06
CA LEU A 20 -11.65 -8.92 1.81
C LEU A 20 -12.88 -9.84 1.86
N GLU A 21 -13.38 -10.25 3.01
CA GLU A 21 -14.65 -11.01 3.10
C GLU A 21 -15.88 -10.08 3.10
N SER A 22 -15.71 -8.81 3.45
CA SER A 22 -16.74 -7.77 3.30
C SER A 22 -16.92 -7.31 1.83
N GLU A 23 -16.37 -8.06 0.87
CA GLU A 23 -16.16 -7.79 -0.56
C GLU A 23 -17.37 -7.92 -1.49
N ALA A 24 -18.59 -7.86 -1.00
CA ALA A 24 -19.73 -7.92 -1.91
C ALA A 24 -19.80 -6.73 -2.90
N ARG A 25 -18.91 -5.71 -2.78
CA ARG A 25 -18.94 -4.46 -3.57
C ARG A 25 -17.58 -3.86 -3.91
N LEU A 26 -16.47 -4.61 -3.82
CA LEU A 26 -15.19 -4.07 -4.29
C LEU A 26 -15.13 -4.15 -5.81
N ASP A 27 -14.74 -3.04 -6.43
CA ASP A 27 -14.45 -2.97 -7.84
C ASP A 27 -13.36 -4.02 -8.21
N PRO A 28 -13.42 -4.65 -9.39
CA PRO A 28 -12.43 -5.66 -9.80
C PRO A 28 -10.99 -5.18 -9.69
N ASP A 29 -10.72 -3.91 -9.99
CA ASP A 29 -9.38 -3.34 -9.94
C ASP A 29 -8.92 -3.16 -8.49
N ALA A 30 -9.82 -2.71 -7.60
CA ALA A 30 -9.54 -2.60 -6.17
C ALA A 30 -9.24 -3.97 -5.56
N ARG A 31 -9.97 -5.02 -5.95
CA ARG A 31 -9.69 -6.40 -5.53
C ARG A 31 -8.32 -6.86 -6.02
N LEU A 32 -7.98 -6.60 -7.29
CA LEU A 32 -6.68 -6.97 -7.84
C LEU A 32 -5.53 -6.28 -7.08
N LEU A 33 -5.66 -4.99 -6.80
CA LEU A 33 -4.67 -4.23 -6.03
C LEU A 33 -4.47 -4.81 -4.62
N LEU A 34 -5.55 -5.21 -3.96
CA LEU A 34 -5.49 -5.84 -2.64
C LEU A 34 -4.79 -7.20 -2.69
N GLN A 35 -5.08 -8.02 -3.71
CA GLN A 35 -4.40 -9.30 -3.92
C GLN A 35 -2.90 -9.13 -4.18
N MET A 36 -2.50 -8.09 -4.94
CA MET A 36 -1.10 -7.76 -5.15
C MET A 36 -0.43 -7.32 -3.84
N ALA A 37 -1.09 -6.48 -3.05
CA ALA A 37 -0.58 -6.02 -1.76
C ALA A 37 -0.39 -7.17 -0.73
N LEU A 38 -1.21 -8.22 -0.80
CA LEU A 38 -1.07 -9.41 0.05
C LEU A 38 0.26 -10.16 -0.16
N GLN A 39 0.83 -10.11 -1.37
CA GLN A 39 2.11 -10.76 -1.68
C GLN A 39 3.31 -10.03 -1.07
N LEU A 40 3.12 -8.80 -0.58
CA LEU A 40 4.16 -7.99 0.03
C LEU A 40 4.41 -8.40 1.49
N GLY A 41 5.65 -8.24 1.95
CA GLY A 41 5.98 -8.34 3.37
C GLY A 41 5.32 -7.22 4.19
N PRO A 42 5.18 -7.37 5.52
CA PRO A 42 4.49 -6.40 6.37
C PRO A 42 5.10 -4.98 6.28
N ARG A 43 6.44 -4.90 6.20
CA ARG A 43 7.14 -3.62 6.01
C ARG A 43 6.79 -2.95 4.68
N ASP A 44 6.73 -3.73 3.60
CA ASP A 44 6.50 -3.22 2.25
C ASP A 44 5.04 -2.78 2.07
N ARG A 45 4.09 -3.46 2.72
CA ARG A 45 2.67 -3.04 2.76
C ARG A 45 2.52 -1.68 3.43
N VAL A 46 3.19 -1.45 4.56
CA VAL A 46 3.17 -0.16 5.25
C VAL A 46 3.75 0.93 4.35
N ALA A 47 4.91 0.68 3.73
CA ALA A 47 5.53 1.62 2.80
C ALA A 47 4.61 1.96 1.62
N LEU A 48 3.98 0.95 1.01
CA LEU A 48 3.00 1.13 -0.07
C LEU A 48 1.82 1.98 0.38
N GLY A 49 1.28 1.74 1.58
CA GLY A 49 0.19 2.54 2.14
C GLY A 49 0.56 4.03 2.30
N HIS A 50 1.79 4.32 2.73
CA HIS A 50 2.29 5.70 2.80
C HIS A 50 2.43 6.35 1.42
N ILE A 51 2.92 5.60 0.42
CA ILE A 51 3.06 6.09 -0.96
C ILE A 51 1.69 6.44 -1.54
N ILE A 52 0.72 5.52 -1.44
CA ILE A 52 -0.65 5.74 -1.95
C ILE A 52 -1.29 6.95 -1.27
N LYS A 53 -1.22 7.03 0.06
CA LYS A 53 -1.76 8.16 0.81
C LYS A 53 -1.15 9.48 0.34
N ARG A 54 0.17 9.54 0.21
CA ARG A 54 0.86 10.77 -0.19
C ARG A 54 0.57 11.15 -1.64
N ALA A 55 0.49 10.18 -2.54
CA ALA A 55 0.11 10.43 -3.93
C ALA A 55 -1.33 10.97 -4.04
N GLY A 56 -2.27 10.44 -3.25
CA GLY A 56 -3.63 10.99 -3.15
C GLY A 56 -3.65 12.44 -2.66
N GLU A 57 -2.90 12.75 -1.60
CA GLU A 57 -2.77 14.13 -1.10
C GLU A 57 -2.22 15.10 -2.16
N ILE A 58 -1.21 14.66 -2.94
CA ILE A 58 -0.64 15.45 -4.04
C ILE A 58 -1.67 15.61 -5.16
N CYS A 59 -2.40 14.55 -5.51
CA CYS A 59 -3.45 14.61 -6.53
C CYS A 59 -4.51 15.66 -6.17
N ASP A 60 -4.94 15.69 -4.89
CA ASP A 60 -5.94 16.63 -4.40
C ASP A 60 -5.42 18.08 -4.37
N GLN A 61 -4.13 18.30 -4.11
CA GLN A 61 -3.54 19.63 -3.90
C GLN A 61 -2.92 20.24 -5.17
N GLU A 62 -2.25 19.41 -5.98
CA GLU A 62 -1.36 19.80 -7.07
C GLU A 62 -1.79 19.22 -8.43
N GLY A 63 -2.79 18.32 -8.42
CA GLY A 63 -3.36 17.70 -9.61
C GLY A 63 -2.80 16.32 -9.93
N GLU A 64 -3.54 15.59 -10.78
CA GLU A 64 -3.24 14.20 -11.16
C GLU A 64 -1.88 14.05 -11.84
N ASP A 65 -1.55 14.94 -12.78
CA ASP A 65 -0.27 14.89 -13.52
C ASP A 65 0.94 14.93 -12.59
N THR A 66 0.89 15.79 -11.57
CA THR A 66 1.95 15.90 -10.55
C THR A 66 2.04 14.63 -9.71
N ALA A 67 0.89 14.08 -9.29
CA ALA A 67 0.85 12.85 -8.51
C ALA A 67 1.44 11.65 -9.27
N LEU A 68 1.09 11.53 -10.55
CA LEU A 68 1.64 10.50 -11.44
C LEU A 68 3.14 10.67 -11.64
N ALA A 69 3.63 11.89 -11.88
CA ALA A 69 5.05 12.17 -12.02
C ALA A 69 5.87 11.77 -10.77
N VAL A 70 5.32 11.98 -9.57
CA VAL A 70 5.95 11.56 -8.31
C VAL A 70 5.97 10.04 -8.18
N LEU A 71 4.88 9.35 -8.54
CA LEU A 71 4.83 7.89 -8.54
C LEU A 71 5.85 7.28 -9.51
N ASP A 72 6.01 7.86 -10.70
CA ASP A 72 7.02 7.44 -11.69
C ASP A 72 8.45 7.61 -11.15
N GLN A 73 8.73 8.71 -10.45
CA GLN A 73 10.04 8.92 -9.82
C GLN A 73 10.33 7.88 -8.73
N ILE A 74 9.34 7.55 -7.89
CA ILE A 74 9.46 6.51 -6.88
C ILE A 74 9.71 5.15 -7.55
N GLU A 75 8.96 4.84 -8.61
CA GLU A 75 9.14 3.61 -9.39
C GLU A 75 10.56 3.52 -9.98
N ALA A 76 11.08 4.62 -10.52
CA ALA A 76 12.44 4.69 -11.05
C ALA A 76 13.49 4.39 -9.97
N ILE A 77 13.36 5.00 -8.79
CA ILE A 77 14.24 4.76 -7.63
C ILE A 77 14.22 3.29 -7.22
N LEU A 78 13.04 2.69 -7.11
CA LEU A 78 12.87 1.28 -6.74
C LEU A 78 13.46 0.33 -7.79
N LYS A 79 13.38 0.69 -9.08
CA LYS A 79 14.00 -0.04 -10.20
C LYS A 79 15.52 0.19 -10.30
N GLY A 80 16.11 0.99 -9.40
CA GLY A 80 17.53 1.33 -9.44
C GLY A 80 17.93 2.21 -10.63
N ARG A 81 16.96 2.78 -11.36
CA ARG A 81 17.21 3.83 -12.35
C ARG A 81 17.30 5.14 -11.57
N LYS A 82 18.46 5.82 -11.62
CA LYS A 82 18.56 7.18 -11.09
C LYS A 82 17.46 8.01 -11.77
N ALA A 83 16.45 8.42 -11.02
CA ALA A 83 15.46 9.38 -11.50
C ALA A 83 16.27 10.56 -12.08
N HIS A 84 16.11 10.81 -13.38
CA HIS A 84 16.84 11.88 -14.02
C HIS A 84 16.33 13.19 -13.42
N ALA A 85 17.19 13.78 -12.59
CA ALA A 85 17.11 15.17 -12.13
C ALA A 85 17.30 16.13 -13.31
#